data_AF-A0A0D3F2B0-F1
#
_entry.id   AF-A0A0D3F2B0-F1
#
_cell.length_a   1.000
_cell.length_b   1.000
_cell.length_c   1.000
_cell.angle_alpha   90.00
_cell.angle_beta   90.00
_cell.angle_gamma   90.00
#
_symmetry.space_group_name_H-M   'P 1'
#
loop_
_entity.id
_entity.type
_entity.pdbx_description
1 polymer ?
#
loop_
_entity_poly.entity_id
_entity_poly.type
_entity_poly.pdbx_seq_one_letter_code
_entity_poly.pdbx_strand_id
1 'polypeptide(L)'
;MNDLFSSGSFKKYADLKNQAALDDMESSRKLPGRGPGSSTDRTRSSVVSGLGTKLKDLMDDFQGLRSRMAEEYKETVARRYYTVTGEKAEESTVEALISSGESETFLQKAIQEQGRGQVLDTISEIQERHDAVKEIERGLLDLHQVFLDMAALVEAQGHQLNDIESHVARANSFVRRGAVELETAREYQRSSRKWACIAILAGVVLVVIIVLPIIVNLHLLTIR
;
A
#
# COMPACT_ATOMS: atom_id res chain seq x y z
N MET A 1 0.38 31.37 -24.77
CA MET A 1 1.16 30.57 -23.80
C MET A 1 0.25 29.91 -22.75
N ASN A 2 -0.96 29.47 -23.13
CA ASN A 2 -1.98 28.96 -22.20
C ASN A 2 -2.41 27.50 -22.48
N ASP A 3 -1.80 26.82 -23.45
CA ASP A 3 -2.17 25.44 -23.82
C ASP A 3 -1.40 24.35 -23.04
N LEU A 4 -0.50 24.75 -22.13
CA LEU A 4 0.27 23.80 -21.30
C LEU A 4 -0.50 23.25 -20.08
N PHE A 5 -1.67 23.80 -19.76
CA PHE A 5 -2.49 23.38 -18.61
C PHE A 5 -3.89 22.90 -19.00
N SER A 6 -4.07 22.44 -20.24
CA SER A 6 -5.31 21.75 -20.61
C SER A 6 -5.35 20.39 -19.91
N SER A 7 -6.46 20.09 -19.24
CA SER A 7 -6.74 18.82 -18.53
C SER A 7 -6.40 17.57 -19.38
N GLY A 8 -6.50 17.68 -20.71
CA GLY A 8 -6.11 16.60 -21.65
C GLY A 8 -4.61 16.32 -21.73
N SER A 9 -3.75 17.32 -21.57
CA SER A 9 -2.29 17.14 -21.56
C SER A 9 -1.86 16.42 -20.29
N PHE A 10 -2.39 16.83 -19.13
CA PHE A 10 -2.09 16.19 -17.84
C PHE A 10 -2.57 14.74 -17.81
N LYS A 11 -3.76 14.47 -18.35
CA LYS A 11 -4.29 13.10 -18.51
C LYS A 11 -3.39 12.25 -19.41
N LYS A 12 -2.96 12.79 -20.56
CA LYS A 12 -2.02 12.09 -21.45
C LYS A 12 -0.66 11.80 -20.78
N TYR A 13 -0.15 12.71 -19.97
CA TYR A 13 1.08 12.48 -19.20
C TYR A 13 0.89 11.41 -18.11
N ALA A 14 -0.25 11.42 -17.41
CA ALA A 14 -0.59 10.41 -16.41
C ALA A 14 -0.72 9.02 -17.05
N ASP A 15 -1.43 8.93 -18.18
CA ASP A 15 -1.62 7.69 -18.93
C ASP A 15 -0.28 7.14 -19.44
N LEU A 16 0.57 8.00 -20.01
CA LEU A 16 1.89 7.62 -20.51
C LEU A 16 2.81 7.13 -19.38
N LYS A 17 2.72 7.76 -18.19
CA LYS A 17 3.48 7.36 -17.01
C LYS A 17 3.00 6.03 -16.43
N ASN A 18 1.68 5.80 -16.41
CA ASN A 18 1.11 4.52 -16.02
C ASN A 18 1.50 3.41 -16.99
N GLN A 19 1.48 3.69 -18.30
CA GLN A 19 1.89 2.73 -19.32
C GLN A 19 3.38 2.39 -19.24
N ALA A 20 4.25 3.38 -19.05
CA ALA A 20 5.67 3.14 -18.81
C ALA A 20 5.92 2.32 -17.53
N ALA A 21 5.14 2.54 -16.46
CA ALA A 21 5.24 1.76 -15.23
C ALA A 21 4.77 0.30 -15.42
N LEU A 22 3.73 0.08 -16.24
CA LEU A 22 3.25 -1.27 -16.59
C LEU A 22 4.27 -2.02 -17.44
N ASP A 23 4.87 -1.35 -18.43
CA ASP A 23 5.93 -1.91 -19.27
C ASP A 23 7.17 -2.27 -18.44
N ASP A 24 7.55 -1.43 -17.47
CA ASP A 24 8.68 -1.69 -16.57
C ASP A 24 8.39 -2.82 -15.56
N MET A 25 7.13 -2.97 -15.13
CA MET A 25 6.68 -4.14 -14.36
C MET A 25 6.74 -5.42 -15.19
N GLU A 26 6.39 -5.36 -16.47
CA GLU A 26 6.41 -6.51 -17.37
C GLU A 26 7.84 -6.89 -17.78
N SER A 27 8.71 -5.91 -18.03
CA SER A 27 10.14 -6.12 -18.25
C SER A 27 10.82 -6.73 -17.02
N SER A 28 10.45 -6.26 -15.83
CA SER A 28 10.92 -6.81 -14.55
C SER A 28 10.54 -8.29 -14.37
N ARG A 29 9.42 -8.74 -14.94
CA ARG A 29 8.99 -10.16 -14.91
C ARG A 29 9.79 -11.06 -15.85
N LYS A 30 10.51 -10.50 -16.83
CA LYS A 30 11.39 -11.26 -17.76
C LYS A 30 12.75 -11.60 -17.14
N LEU A 31 13.06 -11.08 -15.95
CA LEU A 31 14.31 -11.38 -15.24
C LEU A 31 14.28 -12.80 -14.63
N PRO A 32 15.42 -13.53 -14.65
CA PRO A 32 15.51 -14.86 -14.08
C PRO A 32 15.18 -14.84 -12.58
N GLY A 33 14.26 -15.71 -12.14
CA GLY A 33 13.78 -15.76 -10.76
C GLY A 33 12.71 -14.73 -10.39
N ARG A 34 12.28 -13.89 -11.34
CA ARG A 34 11.27 -12.83 -11.14
C ARG A 34 9.99 -13.03 -11.96
N GLY A 35 9.87 -14.16 -12.63
CA GLY A 35 8.70 -14.52 -13.43
C GLY A 35 7.43 -14.77 -12.60
N PRO A 36 6.28 -14.98 -13.28
CA PRO A 36 4.99 -15.25 -12.65
C PRO A 36 5.08 -16.41 -11.64
N GLY A 37 4.62 -16.18 -10.41
CA GLY A 37 4.65 -17.18 -9.33
C GLY A 37 6.00 -17.33 -8.61
N SER A 38 7.00 -16.51 -8.94
CA SER A 38 8.22 -16.40 -8.13
C SER A 38 7.94 -15.84 -6.73
N SER A 39 8.87 -16.03 -5.78
CA SER A 39 8.74 -15.45 -4.44
C SER A 39 8.59 -13.92 -4.47
N THR A 40 9.32 -13.27 -5.37
CA THR A 40 9.28 -11.80 -5.54
C THR A 40 7.97 -11.32 -6.17
N ASP A 41 7.43 -12.08 -7.12
CA ASP A 41 6.14 -11.81 -7.77
C ASP A 41 4.97 -11.97 -6.79
N ARG A 42 4.98 -13.06 -6.01
CA ARG A 42 3.99 -13.30 -4.93
C ARG A 42 4.03 -12.22 -3.85
N THR A 43 5.23 -11.83 -3.42
CA THR A 43 5.40 -10.75 -2.43
C THR A 43 4.88 -9.42 -2.97
N ARG A 44 5.19 -9.09 -4.22
CA ARG A 44 4.71 -7.86 -4.88
C ARG A 44 3.19 -7.85 -4.97
N SER A 45 2.59 -8.92 -5.49
CA SER A 45 1.14 -9.07 -5.57
C SER A 45 0.50 -8.93 -4.19
N SER A 46 1.03 -9.63 -3.19
CA SER A 46 0.57 -9.55 -1.80
C SER A 46 0.55 -8.14 -1.22
N VAL A 47 1.63 -7.39 -1.42
CA VAL A 47 1.74 -6.01 -0.94
C VAL A 47 0.77 -5.10 -1.67
N VAL A 48 0.64 -5.24 -2.99
CA VAL A 48 -0.26 -4.41 -3.81
C VAL A 48 -1.72 -4.64 -3.42
N SER A 49 -2.17 -5.88 -3.29
CA SER A 49 -3.55 -6.19 -2.89
C SER A 49 -3.84 -5.75 -1.45
N GLY A 50 -2.89 -5.92 -0.54
CA GLY A 50 -3.02 -5.46 0.85
C GLY A 50 -3.13 -3.94 0.96
N LEU A 51 -2.34 -3.19 0.19
CA LEU A 51 -2.45 -1.73 0.10
C LEU A 51 -3.78 -1.31 -0.56
N GLY A 52 -4.22 -2.01 -1.60
CA GLY A 52 -5.50 -1.75 -2.25
C GLY A 52 -6.70 -1.89 -1.30
N THR A 53 -6.68 -2.93 -0.46
CA THR A 53 -7.72 -3.14 0.57
C THR A 53 -7.72 -2.01 1.61
N LYS A 54 -6.55 -1.65 2.14
CA LYS A 54 -6.44 -0.52 3.09
C LYS A 54 -6.90 0.81 2.51
N LEU A 55 -6.58 1.05 1.23
CA LEU A 55 -7.04 2.25 0.53
C LEU A 55 -8.56 2.26 0.39
N LYS A 56 -9.17 1.11 0.09
CA LYS A 56 -10.63 0.95 0.07
C LYS A 56 -11.25 1.28 1.44
N ASP A 57 -10.72 0.71 2.52
CA ASP A 57 -11.24 0.94 3.87
C ASP A 57 -11.17 2.43 4.26
N LEU A 58 -10.04 3.09 3.98
CA LEU A 58 -9.87 4.53 4.21
C LEU A 58 -10.84 5.38 3.40
N MET A 59 -11.16 4.95 2.17
CA MET A 59 -12.13 5.65 1.33
C MET A 59 -13.56 5.48 1.86
N ASP A 60 -13.92 4.28 2.30
CA ASP A 60 -15.22 4.01 2.90
C ASP A 60 -15.40 4.86 4.19
N ASP A 61 -14.36 4.93 5.04
CA ASP A 61 -14.31 5.81 6.21
C ASP A 61 -14.45 7.30 5.84
N PHE A 62 -13.74 7.75 4.80
CA PHE A 62 -13.78 9.12 4.34
C PHE A 62 -15.16 9.48 3.75
N GLN A 63 -15.81 8.56 3.03
CA GLN A 63 -17.17 8.76 2.53
C GLN A 63 -18.19 8.86 3.69
N GLY A 64 -17.99 8.07 4.75
CA GLY A 64 -18.74 8.20 6.00
C GLY A 64 -18.49 9.53 6.71
N LEU A 65 -17.26 10.04 6.73
CA LEU A 65 -16.93 11.36 7.27
C LEU A 65 -17.60 12.48 6.45
N ARG A 66 -17.54 12.41 5.12
CA ARG A 66 -18.20 13.37 4.21
C ARG A 66 -19.70 13.43 4.47
N SER A 67 -20.35 12.27 4.59
CA SER A 67 -21.79 12.23 4.87
C SER A 67 -22.14 12.91 6.19
N ARG A 68 -21.31 12.69 7.24
CA ARG A 68 -21.49 13.36 8.53
C ARG A 68 -21.28 14.86 8.45
N MET A 69 -20.23 15.32 7.76
CA MET A 69 -19.98 16.75 7.59
C MET A 69 -21.07 17.45 6.77
N ALA A 70 -21.61 16.80 5.74
CA ALA A 70 -22.74 17.33 4.98
C ALA A 70 -23.98 17.49 5.86
N GLU A 71 -24.28 16.50 6.70
CA GLU A 71 -25.41 16.56 7.64
C GLU A 71 -25.22 17.66 8.71
N GLU A 72 -24.04 17.75 9.31
CA GLU A 72 -23.72 18.82 10.28
C GLU A 72 -23.80 20.22 9.64
N TYR A 73 -23.34 20.37 8.39
CA TYR A 73 -23.42 21.62 7.67
C TYR A 73 -24.88 22.01 7.43
N LYS A 74 -25.70 21.06 6.99
CA LYS A 74 -27.14 21.23 6.79
C LYS A 74 -27.87 21.65 8.07
N GLU A 75 -27.57 21.00 9.19
CA GLU A 75 -28.14 21.37 10.49
C GLU A 75 -27.72 22.79 10.90
N THR A 76 -26.45 23.15 10.69
CA THR A 76 -25.91 24.48 11.01
C THR A 76 -26.63 25.56 10.19
N VAL A 77 -26.77 25.37 8.88
CA VAL A 77 -27.48 26.29 7.99
C VAL A 77 -28.94 26.43 8.41
N ALA A 78 -29.65 25.32 8.67
CA ALA A 78 -31.04 25.34 9.09
C ALA A 78 -31.24 26.09 10.42
N ARG A 79 -30.35 25.88 11.39
CA ARG A 79 -30.41 26.56 12.70
C ARG A 79 -30.16 28.06 12.57
N ARG A 80 -29.16 28.46 11.78
CA ARG A 80 -28.86 29.88 11.52
C ARG A 80 -29.98 30.55 10.75
N TYR A 81 -30.58 29.86 9.79
CA TYR A 81 -31.75 30.36 9.07
C TYR A 81 -32.90 30.69 10.02
N TYR A 82 -33.20 29.79 10.97
CA TYR A 82 -34.24 30.01 11.97
C TYR A 82 -33.91 31.18 12.91
N THR A 83 -32.66 31.31 13.38
CA THR A 83 -32.26 32.43 14.25
C THR A 83 -32.46 33.79 13.58
N VAL A 84 -32.31 33.83 12.25
CA VAL A 84 -32.33 35.05 11.46
C VAL A 84 -33.72 35.41 10.96
N THR A 85 -34.48 34.42 10.47
CA THR A 85 -35.80 34.63 9.86
C THR A 85 -36.96 34.38 10.82
N GLY A 86 -36.71 33.70 11.95
CA GLY A 86 -37.75 33.24 12.87
C GLY A 86 -38.62 32.09 12.33
N GLU A 87 -38.43 31.67 11.08
CA GLU A 87 -39.18 30.60 10.44
C GLU A 87 -38.31 29.37 10.20
N LYS A 88 -38.94 28.20 10.22
CA LYS A 88 -38.24 26.94 9.92
C LYS A 88 -38.00 26.86 8.41
N ALA A 89 -36.74 26.76 8.00
CA ALA A 89 -36.38 26.60 6.60
C ALA A 89 -37.03 25.34 6.01
N GLU A 90 -37.55 25.44 4.79
CA GLU A 90 -37.90 24.28 3.99
C GLU A 90 -36.62 23.55 3.55
N GLU A 91 -36.67 22.23 3.48
CA GLU A 91 -35.55 21.38 3.04
C GLU A 91 -34.95 21.87 1.70
N SER A 92 -35.81 22.22 0.74
CA SER A 92 -35.41 22.74 -0.57
C SER A 92 -34.67 24.08 -0.50
N THR A 93 -35.00 24.92 0.49
CA THR A 93 -34.34 26.21 0.71
C THR A 93 -32.95 26.01 1.32
N VAL A 94 -32.81 25.07 2.25
CA VAL A 94 -31.51 24.69 2.82
C VAL A 94 -30.60 24.10 1.74
N GLU A 95 -31.12 23.19 0.92
CA GLU A 95 -30.37 22.60 -0.19
C GLU A 95 -29.96 23.64 -1.25
N ALA A 96 -30.84 24.61 -1.53
CA ALA A 96 -30.51 25.73 -2.41
C ALA A 96 -29.37 26.58 -1.85
N LEU A 97 -29.40 26.92 -0.55
CA LEU A 97 -28.32 27.68 0.10
C LEU A 97 -26.98 26.91 0.11
N ILE A 98 -27.03 25.60 0.28
CA ILE A 98 -25.86 24.72 0.25
C ILE A 98 -25.29 24.60 -1.17
N SER A 99 -26.13 24.49 -2.21
CA SER A 99 -25.69 24.21 -3.58
C SER A 99 -25.33 25.45 -4.39
N SER A 100 -26.11 26.53 -4.26
CA SER A 100 -25.86 27.76 -5.01
C SER A 100 -24.80 28.64 -4.35
N GLY A 101 -24.61 28.51 -3.03
CA GLY A 101 -23.82 29.44 -2.24
C GLY A 101 -24.37 30.87 -2.27
N GLU A 102 -25.58 31.09 -2.83
CA GLU A 102 -26.24 32.39 -2.89
C GLU A 102 -26.76 32.77 -1.51
N SER A 103 -25.83 33.21 -0.67
CA SER A 103 -26.13 33.87 0.59
C SER A 103 -26.79 35.24 0.38
N GLU A 104 -26.89 35.76 -0.85
CA GLU A 104 -27.42 37.11 -1.15
C GLU A 104 -28.92 37.27 -0.85
N THR A 105 -29.75 36.31 -1.23
CA THR A 105 -31.20 36.36 -0.95
C THR A 105 -31.48 36.20 0.54
N PHE A 106 -30.68 35.36 1.21
CA PHE A 106 -30.65 35.23 2.67
C PHE A 106 -30.20 36.52 3.35
N LEU A 107 -29.12 37.17 2.85
CA LEU A 107 -28.62 38.47 3.28
C LEU A 107 -29.70 39.54 3.26
N GLN A 108 -30.49 39.59 2.18
CA GLN A 108 -31.53 40.60 1.99
C GLN A 108 -32.65 40.49 3.01
N LYS A 109 -33.17 39.27 3.25
CA LYS A 109 -34.19 39.01 4.28
C LYS A 109 -33.67 39.26 5.69
N ALA A 110 -32.47 38.75 5.97
CA ALA A 110 -31.82 38.86 7.26
C ALA A 110 -31.52 40.31 7.68
N ILE A 111 -31.02 41.13 6.74
CA ILE A 111 -30.73 42.56 6.97
C ILE A 111 -32.00 43.34 7.30
N GLN A 112 -33.14 42.98 6.69
CA GLN A 112 -34.42 43.64 6.96
C GLN A 112 -34.95 43.38 8.38
N GLU A 113 -34.69 42.20 8.95
CA GLU A 113 -35.31 41.77 10.21
C GLU A 113 -34.43 41.98 11.46
N GLN A 114 -33.11 41.78 11.38
CA GLN A 114 -32.24 41.68 12.58
C GLN A 114 -31.04 42.65 12.60
N GLY A 115 -30.85 43.44 11.53
CA GLY A 115 -29.77 44.44 11.42
C GLY A 115 -28.44 43.90 10.86
N ARG A 116 -27.66 44.77 10.20
CA ARG A 116 -26.49 44.37 9.38
C ARG A 116 -25.38 43.59 10.11
N GLY A 117 -25.13 43.85 11.38
CA GLY A 117 -23.93 43.34 12.08
C GLY A 117 -23.94 41.83 12.36
N GLN A 118 -25.03 41.32 12.95
CA GLN A 118 -25.15 39.92 13.36
C GLN A 118 -25.36 38.96 12.16
N VAL A 119 -25.94 39.51 11.09
CA VAL A 119 -26.18 38.82 9.82
C VAL A 119 -24.89 38.57 9.06
N LEU A 120 -24.01 39.57 8.97
CA LEU A 120 -22.73 39.43 8.27
C LEU A 120 -21.82 38.38 8.91
N ASP A 121 -21.79 38.32 10.24
CA ASP A 121 -21.00 37.34 10.99
C ASP A 121 -21.51 35.91 10.75
N THR A 122 -22.83 35.73 10.83
CA THR A 122 -23.49 34.43 10.56
C THR A 122 -23.23 33.94 9.14
N ILE A 123 -23.19 34.84 8.17
CA ILE A 123 -22.99 34.48 6.76
C ILE A 123 -21.54 34.17 6.47
N SER A 124 -20.61 34.92 7.07
CA SER A 124 -19.18 34.60 6.98
C SER A 124 -18.91 33.19 7.49
N GLU A 125 -19.52 32.79 8.61
CA GLU A 125 -19.40 31.44 9.16
C GLU A 125 -19.97 30.36 8.21
N ILE A 126 -21.14 30.62 7.59
CA ILE A 126 -21.75 29.70 6.62
C ILE A 126 -20.90 29.54 5.36
N GLN A 127 -20.30 30.64 4.86
CA GLN A 127 -19.42 30.62 3.70
C GLN A 127 -18.11 29.87 3.98
N GLU A 128 -17.48 30.13 5.12
CA GLU A 128 -16.24 29.41 5.50
C GLU A 128 -16.48 27.90 5.59
N ARG A 129 -17.63 27.49 6.15
CA ARG A 129 -18.07 26.08 6.18
C ARG A 129 -18.35 25.54 4.78
N HIS A 130 -19.00 26.30 3.92
CA HIS A 130 -19.27 25.91 2.52
C HIS A 130 -17.96 25.63 1.77
N ASP A 131 -16.99 26.54 1.90
CA ASP A 131 -15.69 26.41 1.23
C ASP A 131 -14.92 25.18 1.74
N ALA A 132 -14.97 24.91 3.04
CA ALA A 132 -14.38 23.69 3.61
C ALA A 132 -15.03 22.40 3.06
N VAL A 133 -16.36 22.35 2.96
CA VAL A 133 -17.08 21.20 2.37
C VAL A 133 -16.72 21.03 0.90
N LYS A 134 -16.61 22.13 0.14
CA LYS A 134 -16.25 22.13 -1.28
C LYS A 134 -14.81 21.69 -1.52
N GLU A 135 -13.89 22.03 -0.63
CA GLU A 135 -12.50 21.55 -0.68
C GLU A 135 -12.42 20.04 -0.43
N ILE A 136 -13.20 19.54 0.54
CA ILE A 136 -13.34 18.09 0.78
C ILE A 136 -13.94 17.37 -0.43
N GLU A 137 -14.94 17.95 -1.08
CA GLU A 137 -15.56 17.38 -2.28
C GLU A 137 -14.59 17.29 -3.46
N ARG A 138 -13.76 18.33 -3.68
CA ARG A 138 -12.68 18.29 -4.68
C ARG A 138 -11.65 17.21 -4.37
N GLY A 139 -11.20 17.11 -3.12
CA GLY A 139 -10.28 16.07 -2.68
C GLY A 139 -10.85 14.65 -2.89
N LEU A 140 -12.16 14.49 -2.73
CA LEU A 140 -12.84 13.23 -3.04
C LEU A 140 -12.83 12.91 -4.52
N LEU A 141 -13.11 13.88 -5.40
CA LEU A 141 -13.14 13.67 -6.84
C LEU A 141 -11.76 13.23 -7.37
N ASP A 142 -10.69 13.81 -6.84
CA ASP A 142 -9.32 13.43 -7.19
C ASP A 142 -8.99 11.99 -6.73
N LEU A 143 -9.51 11.58 -5.58
CA LEU A 143 -9.28 10.25 -5.02
C LEU A 143 -10.24 9.19 -5.60
N HIS A 144 -11.40 9.60 -6.12
CA HIS A 144 -12.44 8.73 -6.67
C HIS A 144 -11.96 7.92 -7.88
N GLN A 145 -11.16 8.55 -8.76
CA GLN A 145 -10.65 7.85 -9.94
C GLN A 145 -9.63 6.75 -9.56
N VAL A 146 -8.77 7.02 -8.57
CA VAL A 146 -7.82 6.01 -8.03
C VAL A 146 -8.58 4.88 -7.34
N PHE A 147 -9.68 5.21 -6.66
CA PHE A 147 -10.53 4.24 -5.99
C PHE A 147 -11.25 3.31 -6.95
N LEU A 148 -11.82 3.80 -8.06
CA LEU A 148 -12.51 2.95 -9.03
C LEU A 148 -11.55 1.95 -9.68
N ASP A 149 -10.34 2.38 -10.03
CA ASP A 149 -9.31 1.49 -10.58
C ASP A 149 -8.86 0.44 -9.54
N MET A 150 -8.78 0.82 -8.26
CA MET A 150 -8.39 -0.09 -7.18
C MET A 150 -9.50 -1.03 -6.73
N ALA A 151 -10.75 -0.59 -6.73
CA ALA A 151 -11.91 -1.43 -6.45
C ALA A 151 -12.03 -2.56 -7.48
N ALA A 152 -11.83 -2.25 -8.77
CA ALA A 152 -11.78 -3.25 -9.82
C ALA A 152 -10.62 -4.25 -9.63
N LEU A 153 -9.44 -3.77 -9.23
CA LEU A 153 -8.27 -4.62 -8.93
C LEU A 153 -8.49 -5.52 -7.71
N VAL A 154 -9.13 -5.03 -6.65
CA VAL A 154 -9.39 -5.76 -5.40
C VAL A 154 -10.52 -6.78 -5.59
N GLU A 155 -11.60 -6.42 -6.30
CA GLU A 155 -12.72 -7.32 -6.57
C GLU A 155 -12.29 -8.49 -7.48
N ALA A 156 -11.45 -8.23 -8.48
CA ALA A 156 -10.84 -9.28 -9.30
C ALA A 156 -9.89 -10.20 -8.50
N GLN A 157 -9.37 -9.74 -7.35
CA GLN A 157 -8.38 -10.44 -6.51
C GLN A 157 -8.96 -10.98 -5.20
N GLY A 158 -10.28 -10.88 -4.94
CA GLY A 158 -10.89 -11.23 -3.66
C GLY A 158 -10.63 -12.67 -3.17
N HIS A 159 -10.43 -13.63 -4.08
CA HIS A 159 -10.02 -15.01 -3.73
C HIS A 159 -8.53 -15.12 -3.36
N GLN A 160 -7.66 -14.24 -3.87
CA GLN A 160 -6.22 -14.26 -3.62
C GLN A 160 -5.81 -13.64 -2.28
N LEU A 161 -6.67 -12.86 -1.60
CA LEU A 161 -6.36 -12.27 -0.29
C LEU A 161 -6.10 -13.33 0.81
N ASN A 162 -6.86 -14.43 0.82
CA ASN A 162 -6.58 -15.58 1.69
C ASN A 162 -5.26 -16.28 1.31
N ASP A 163 -4.92 -16.29 0.02
CA ASP A 163 -3.64 -16.83 -0.44
C ASP A 163 -2.46 -15.93 -0.05
N ILE A 164 -2.64 -14.62 0.13
CA ILE A 164 -1.57 -13.69 0.51
C ILE A 164 -1.05 -13.96 1.92
N GLU A 165 -1.94 -14.13 2.90
CA GLU A 165 -1.53 -14.51 4.25
C GLU A 165 -0.77 -15.84 4.20
N SER A 166 -1.26 -16.80 3.39
CA SER A 166 -0.56 -18.06 3.17
C SER A 166 0.79 -17.89 2.45
N HIS A 167 0.93 -16.93 1.53
CA HIS A 167 2.15 -16.68 0.77
C HIS A 167 3.21 -15.99 1.64
N VAL A 168 2.81 -15.04 2.47
CA VAL A 168 3.68 -14.38 3.46
C VAL A 168 4.08 -15.38 4.56
N ALA A 169 3.14 -16.17 5.07
CA ALA A 169 3.44 -17.25 6.02
C ALA A 169 4.40 -18.28 5.43
N ARG A 170 4.20 -18.69 4.17
CA ARG A 170 5.11 -19.59 3.45
C ARG A 170 6.49 -18.96 3.25
N ALA A 171 6.58 -17.72 2.78
CA ALA A 171 7.85 -17.03 2.59
C ALA A 171 8.64 -16.90 3.92
N ASN A 172 7.96 -16.51 5.00
CA ASN A 172 8.54 -16.46 6.35
C ASN A 172 9.02 -17.86 6.78
N SER A 173 8.23 -18.91 6.54
CA SER A 173 8.61 -20.28 6.87
C SER A 173 9.84 -20.76 6.07
N PHE A 174 9.96 -20.38 4.79
CA PHE A 174 11.12 -20.72 3.96
C PHE A 174 12.39 -20.03 4.44
N VAL A 175 12.33 -18.73 4.77
CA VAL A 175 13.47 -17.99 5.31
C VAL A 175 13.93 -18.59 6.64
N ARG A 176 12.98 -18.92 7.52
CA ARG A 176 13.28 -19.53 8.82
C ARG A 176 13.88 -20.94 8.68
N ARG A 177 13.37 -21.77 7.77
CA ARG A 177 13.97 -23.09 7.47
C ARG A 177 15.36 -22.95 6.85
N GLY A 178 15.55 -22.01 5.92
CA GLY A 178 16.86 -21.73 5.34
C GLY A 178 17.89 -21.27 6.38
N ALA A 179 17.47 -20.46 7.35
CA ALA A 179 18.34 -20.07 8.48
C ALA A 179 18.78 -21.29 9.32
N VAL A 180 17.84 -22.20 9.62
CA VAL A 180 18.14 -23.44 10.35
C VAL A 180 19.06 -24.35 9.53
N GLU A 181 18.82 -24.52 8.23
CA GLU A 181 19.68 -25.34 7.37
C GLU A 181 21.11 -24.78 7.28
N LEU A 182 21.27 -23.46 7.23
CA LEU A 182 22.59 -22.82 7.27
C LEU A 182 23.30 -23.02 8.61
N GLU A 183 22.57 -22.96 9.72
CA GLU A 183 23.08 -23.26 11.05
C GLU A 183 23.53 -24.72 11.16
N THR A 184 22.70 -25.65 10.69
CA THR A 184 23.00 -27.09 10.68
C THR A 184 24.20 -27.40 9.77
N ALA A 185 24.27 -26.78 8.60
CA ALA A 185 25.41 -26.91 7.69
C ALA A 185 26.71 -26.40 8.32
N ARG A 186 26.65 -25.32 9.10
CA ARG A 186 27.80 -24.80 9.86
C ARG A 186 28.27 -25.79 10.93
N GLU A 187 27.35 -26.45 11.63
CA GLU A 187 27.67 -27.50 12.61
C GLU A 187 28.29 -28.75 11.96
N TYR A 188 27.74 -29.22 10.85
CA TYR A 188 28.32 -30.30 10.05
C TYR A 188 29.72 -29.93 9.54
N GLN A 189 29.91 -28.72 9.03
CA GLN A 189 31.21 -28.27 8.56
C GLN A 189 32.23 -28.18 9.70
N ARG A 190 31.80 -27.88 10.93
CA ARG A 190 32.66 -27.86 12.13
C ARG A 190 33.05 -29.26 12.60
N SER A 191 32.13 -30.20 12.58
CA SER A 191 32.37 -31.59 13.02
C SER A 191 33.14 -32.42 11.98
N SER A 192 32.90 -32.19 10.69
CA SER A 192 33.59 -32.86 9.58
C SER A 192 35.11 -32.66 9.61
N ARG A 193 35.60 -31.49 10.05
CA ARG A 193 37.05 -31.23 10.21
C ARG A 193 37.74 -32.23 11.15
N LYS A 194 37.05 -32.67 12.21
CA LYS A 194 37.60 -33.66 13.16
C LYS A 194 37.71 -35.04 12.52
N TRP A 195 36.66 -35.45 11.80
CA TRP A 195 36.63 -36.73 11.09
C TRP A 195 37.60 -36.76 9.91
N ALA A 196 37.78 -35.65 9.20
CA ALA A 196 38.79 -35.51 8.15
C ALA A 196 40.21 -35.72 8.71
N CYS A 197 40.56 -35.13 9.85
CA CYS A 197 41.86 -35.38 10.49
C CYS A 197 42.05 -36.85 10.90
N ILE A 198 41.02 -37.49 11.45
CA ILE A 198 41.06 -38.91 11.83
C ILE A 198 41.26 -39.79 10.58
N ALA A 199 40.53 -39.52 9.49
CA ALA A 199 40.65 -40.25 8.24
C ALA A 199 42.05 -40.11 7.61
N ILE A 200 42.63 -38.89 7.65
CA ILE A 200 44.01 -38.65 7.18
C ILE A 200 45.01 -39.42 8.04
N LEU A 201 44.89 -39.37 9.37
CA LEU A 201 45.78 -40.09 10.28
C LEU A 201 45.72 -41.61 10.04
N ALA A 202 44.52 -42.17 9.91
CA ALA A 202 44.33 -43.59 9.62
C ALA A 202 44.95 -43.98 8.26
N GLY A 203 44.81 -43.14 7.24
CA GLY A 203 45.46 -43.35 5.94
C GLY A 203 46.98 -43.39 6.02
N VAL A 204 47.59 -42.47 6.77
CA VAL A 204 49.05 -42.45 7.00
C VAL A 204 49.51 -43.74 7.69
N VAL A 205 48.82 -44.17 8.74
CA VAL A 205 49.15 -45.42 9.45
C VAL A 205 49.08 -46.63 8.52
N LEU A 206 48.05 -46.71 7.68
CA LEU A 206 47.88 -47.81 6.73
C LEU A 206 49.02 -47.85 5.70
N VAL A 207 49.47 -46.69 5.19
CA VAL A 207 50.63 -46.59 4.30
C VAL A 207 51.90 -47.08 5.00
N VAL A 208 52.14 -46.69 6.24
CA VAL A 208 53.31 -47.14 7.02
C VAL A 208 53.30 -48.66 7.19
N ILE A 209 52.15 -49.26 7.52
CA ILE A 209 52.01 -50.72 7.68
C ILE A 209 52.33 -51.47 6.38
N ILE A 210 51.98 -50.91 5.21
CA ILE A 210 52.26 -51.55 3.92
C ILE A 210 53.72 -51.36 3.51
N VAL A 211 54.30 -50.18 3.74
CA VAL A 211 55.65 -49.84 3.26
C VAL A 211 56.75 -50.47 4.11
N LEU A 212 56.59 -50.54 5.43
CA LEU A 212 57.58 -51.15 6.34
C LEU A 212 57.99 -52.60 6.00
N PRO A 213 57.06 -53.56 5.78
CA PRO A 213 57.44 -54.93 5.46
C PRO A 213 58.16 -55.05 4.12
N ILE A 214 57.80 -54.21 3.14
CA ILE A 214 58.46 -54.17 1.83
C ILE A 214 59.91 -53.70 1.99
N ILE A 215 60.14 -52.63 2.76
CA ILE A 215 61.49 -52.11 3.04
C ILE A 215 62.33 -53.13 3.79
N VAL A 216 61.78 -53.75 4.85
CA VAL A 216 62.49 -54.77 5.64
C VAL A 216 62.86 -55.98 4.78
N ASN A 217 61.93 -56.46 3.95
CA ASN A 217 62.19 -57.58 3.04
C ASN A 217 63.28 -57.25 2.02
N LEU A 218 63.21 -56.06 1.40
CA LEU A 218 64.22 -55.59 0.44
C LEU A 218 65.61 -55.47 1.10
N HIS A 219 65.68 -54.94 2.32
CA HIS A 219 66.93 -54.79 3.07
C HIS A 219 67.52 -56.15 3.47
N LEU A 220 66.69 -57.13 3.84
CA LEU A 220 67.10 -58.49 4.18
C LEU A 220 67.61 -59.26 2.95
N LEU A 221 67.03 -58.98 1.77
CA LEU A 221 67.52 -59.50 0.48
C LEU A 221 68.84 -58.83 0.03
N THR A 222 69.10 -57.61 0.47
CA THR A 222 70.33 -56.86 0.13
C THR A 222 71.53 -57.25 1.01
N ILE A 223 71.29 -57.76 2.22
CA ILE A 223 72.34 -58.21 3.17
C ILE A 223 72.78 -59.66 2.95
N ARG A 224 71.97 -60.47 2.27
CA ARG A 224 72.24 -61.88 1.97
C ARG A 224 72.96 -62.04 0.65
#